data_AF-A0A7Y3S9A6-F1
#
_entry.id   AF-A0A7Y3S9A6-F1
#
_cell.length_a   1.000
_cell.length_b   1.000
_cell.length_c   1.000
_cell.angle_alpha   90.00
_cell.angle_beta   90.00
_cell.angle_gamma   90.00
#
_symmetry.space_group_name_H-M   'P 1'
#
loop_
_entity.id
_entity.type
_entity.pdbx_description
1 polymer ?
#
loop_
_entity_poly.entity_id
_entity_poly.type
_entity_poly.pdbx_seq_one_letter_code
_entity_poly.pdbx_strand_id
1 'polypeptide(L)'
;MAEAVGQSFDAKLKFARIAKMVTEEQARTVAIMHEFRNELYHVGLQHEAILPAIANFYFSVACDILKAFPGRGLYYGNKMVIPERAKKYFNSSRLNPAELGDFEKACATLKDRCHFDRGKTIGALADYMDYIITENNVYLDVISTGVFPKGKGITRDQATINCQTWRLAFSPVGHKFASENGFSGRSIHDLVDWLAANYRLTIKKDPVPGWKRRVQRLRSKANTHLAVATYVDFLRDTLQFREDLAESCAAAEAEIDRQIDEIRARRRKD
;
A
#
# COMPACT_ATOMS: atom_id res chain seq x y z
N MET A 1 -6.60 28.56 10.73
CA MET A 1 -6.91 28.08 12.10
C MET A 1 -8.36 27.61 12.24
N ALA A 2 -9.35 28.32 11.67
CA ALA A 2 -10.77 27.93 11.73
C ALA A 2 -11.05 26.49 11.24
N GLU A 3 -10.42 26.04 10.16
CA GLU A 3 -10.60 24.67 9.63
C GLU A 3 -10.08 23.56 10.56
N ALA A 4 -9.04 23.84 11.36
CA ALA A 4 -8.50 22.87 12.33
C ALA A 4 -9.48 22.65 13.51
N VAL A 5 -10.38 23.60 13.75
CA VAL A 5 -11.48 23.46 14.73
C VAL A 5 -12.71 22.79 14.09
N GLY A 6 -12.76 22.71 12.76
CA GLY A 6 -13.83 22.08 11.97
C GLY A 6 -13.71 20.55 11.90
N GLN A 7 -14.31 19.93 10.88
CA GLN A 7 -14.29 18.46 10.73
C GLN A 7 -13.08 17.91 9.97
N SER A 8 -12.29 18.77 9.30
CA SER A 8 -11.14 18.32 8.51
C SER A 8 -10.05 17.68 9.40
N PHE A 9 -9.82 16.39 9.20
CA PHE A 9 -8.78 15.66 9.92
C PHE A 9 -7.37 16.11 9.52
N ASP A 10 -7.15 16.38 8.23
CA ASP A 10 -5.86 16.85 7.72
C ASP A 10 -5.48 18.22 8.29
N ALA A 11 -6.45 19.13 8.42
CA ALA A 11 -6.23 20.44 9.03
C ALA A 11 -5.86 20.31 10.52
N LYS A 12 -6.47 19.36 11.24
CA LYS A 12 -6.14 19.03 12.64
C LYS A 12 -4.74 18.47 12.79
N LEU A 13 -4.38 17.51 11.93
CA LEU A 13 -3.06 16.88 11.95
C LEU A 13 -1.95 17.89 11.60
N LYS A 14 -2.20 18.75 10.61
CA LYS A 14 -1.30 19.86 10.25
C LYS A 14 -1.09 20.83 11.41
N PHE A 15 -2.17 21.18 12.12
CA PHE A 15 -2.08 22.02 13.31
C PHE A 15 -1.28 21.35 14.44
N ALA A 16 -1.61 20.10 14.78
CA ALA A 16 -0.94 19.35 15.84
C ALA A 16 0.58 19.25 15.60
N ARG A 17 0.98 19.10 14.34
CA ARG A 17 2.39 19.08 13.92
C ARG A 17 3.09 20.43 14.10
N ILE A 18 2.48 21.53 13.64
CA ILE A 18 3.02 22.89 13.82
C ILE A 18 3.12 23.23 15.31
N ALA A 19 2.13 22.82 16.10
CA ALA A 19 2.10 22.99 17.54
C ALA A 19 3.04 22.02 18.30
N LYS A 20 3.80 21.17 17.59
CA LYS A 20 4.70 20.16 18.14
C LYS A 20 4.05 19.18 19.13
N MET A 21 2.74 18.95 18.95
CA MET A 21 1.95 17.99 19.75
C MET A 21 2.14 16.55 19.25
N VAL A 22 2.61 16.39 18.01
CA VAL A 22 2.99 15.11 17.40
C VAL A 22 4.31 15.29 16.66
N THR A 23 5.10 14.23 16.58
CA THR A 23 6.30 14.21 15.72
C THR A 23 5.90 14.10 14.25
N GLU A 24 6.82 14.42 13.32
CA GLU A 24 6.61 14.22 11.88
C GLU A 24 6.32 12.74 11.55
N GLU A 25 7.01 11.80 12.21
CA GLU A 25 6.80 10.36 12.00
C GLU A 25 5.41 9.91 12.48
N GLN A 26 4.98 10.39 13.65
CA GLN A 26 3.63 10.13 14.17
C GLN A 26 2.56 10.72 13.25
N ALA A 27 2.75 11.96 12.79
CA ALA A 27 1.82 12.61 11.88
C ALA A 27 1.68 11.83 10.57
N ARG A 28 2.79 11.47 9.92
CA ARG A 28 2.78 10.64 8.70
C ARG A 28 2.09 9.29 8.94
N THR A 29 2.34 8.66 10.07
CA THR A 29 1.73 7.37 10.42
C THR A 29 0.22 7.51 10.57
N VAL A 30 -0.24 8.53 11.29
CA VAL A 30 -1.67 8.79 11.50
C VAL A 30 -2.38 9.04 10.17
N ALA A 31 -1.77 9.80 9.25
CA ALA A 31 -2.31 10.01 7.91
C ALA A 31 -2.47 8.69 7.13
N ILE A 32 -1.40 7.87 7.08
CA ILE A 32 -1.44 6.54 6.43
C ILE A 32 -2.52 5.64 7.03
N MET A 33 -2.64 5.58 8.36
CA MET A 33 -3.63 4.73 9.02
C MET A 33 -5.07 5.20 8.75
N HIS A 34 -5.26 6.50 8.54
CA HIS A 34 -6.55 7.05 8.11
C HIS A 34 -6.88 6.68 6.66
N GLU A 35 -5.89 6.66 5.76
CA GLU A 35 -6.08 6.16 4.39
C GLU A 35 -6.51 4.68 4.40
N PHE A 36 -5.79 3.81 5.11
CA PHE A 36 -6.18 2.40 5.25
C PHE A 36 -7.59 2.22 5.83
N ARG A 37 -7.96 3.03 6.83
CA ARG A 37 -9.31 3.02 7.38
C ARG A 37 -10.35 3.38 6.32
N ASN A 38 -10.10 4.43 5.54
CA ASN A 38 -11.02 4.88 4.49
C ASN A 38 -11.15 3.84 3.36
N GLU A 39 -10.04 3.25 2.92
CA GLU A 39 -10.03 2.18 1.92
C GLU A 39 -10.82 0.96 2.37
N LEU A 40 -10.68 0.57 3.65
CA LEU A 40 -11.46 -0.53 4.23
C LEU A 40 -12.98 -0.28 4.16
N TYR A 41 -13.41 0.98 4.35
CA TYR A 41 -14.83 1.34 4.29
C TYR A 41 -15.38 1.46 2.87
N HIS A 42 -14.55 1.73 1.86
CA HIS A 42 -15.02 2.10 0.52
C HIS A 42 -14.68 1.09 -0.59
N VAL A 43 -13.58 0.34 -0.46
CA VAL A 43 -13.05 -0.51 -1.54
C VAL A 43 -13.01 -1.99 -1.12
N GLY A 44 -12.87 -2.26 0.18
CA GLY A 44 -12.81 -3.62 0.72
C GLY A 44 -11.45 -4.32 0.56
N LEU A 45 -11.07 -5.09 1.59
CA LEU A 45 -10.15 -6.23 1.70
C LEU A 45 -8.78 -6.29 0.97
N GLN A 46 -8.29 -5.27 0.25
CA GLN A 46 -6.96 -5.36 -0.40
C GLN A 46 -5.77 -5.58 0.56
N HIS A 47 -5.93 -5.32 1.87
CA HIS A 47 -4.85 -5.41 2.86
C HIS A 47 -5.17 -6.26 4.08
N GLU A 48 -6.18 -7.15 4.01
CA GLU A 48 -6.67 -7.89 5.18
C GLU A 48 -5.55 -8.59 5.98
N ALA A 49 -4.59 -9.21 5.27
CA ALA A 49 -3.48 -9.93 5.86
C ALA A 49 -2.61 -9.06 6.80
N ILE A 50 -2.49 -7.75 6.55
CA ILE A 50 -1.67 -6.86 7.37
C ILE A 50 -2.47 -6.09 8.43
N LEU A 51 -3.81 -6.04 8.32
CA LEU A 51 -4.68 -5.23 9.19
C LEU A 51 -4.46 -5.52 10.69
N PRO A 52 -4.43 -6.78 11.15
CA PRO A 52 -4.21 -7.07 12.57
C PRO A 52 -2.86 -6.54 13.07
N ALA A 53 -1.83 -6.65 12.23
CA ALA A 53 -0.47 -6.23 12.56
C ALA A 53 -0.32 -4.70 12.64
N ILE A 54 -0.98 -3.96 11.74
CA ILE A 54 -0.94 -2.49 11.75
C ILE A 54 -1.90 -1.88 12.78
N ALA A 55 -3.00 -2.56 13.14
CA ALA A 55 -3.97 -2.07 14.11
C ALA A 55 -3.37 -1.88 15.50
N ASN A 56 -2.61 -2.87 16.00
CA ASN A 56 -1.94 -2.77 17.30
C ASN A 56 -0.87 -1.67 17.29
N PHE A 57 -0.14 -1.53 16.17
CA PHE A 57 0.81 -0.44 16.01
C PHE A 57 0.11 0.93 16.04
N TYR A 58 -0.98 1.09 15.28
CA TYR A 58 -1.73 2.35 15.27
C TYR A 58 -2.30 2.69 16.63
N PHE A 59 -2.85 1.71 17.34
CA PHE A 59 -3.34 1.89 18.71
C PHE A 59 -2.23 2.33 19.67
N SER A 60 -1.06 1.70 19.60
CA SER A 60 0.12 2.09 20.37
C SER A 60 0.54 3.55 20.10
N VAL A 61 0.60 3.95 18.82
CA VAL A 61 0.91 5.33 18.41
C VAL A 61 -0.13 6.32 18.90
N ALA A 62 -1.42 5.98 18.81
CA ALA A 62 -2.49 6.83 19.33
C ALA A 62 -2.38 7.02 20.85
N CYS A 63 -2.04 5.96 21.60
CA CYS A 63 -1.80 6.05 23.03
C CYS A 63 -0.62 6.98 23.36
N ASP A 64 0.48 6.91 22.60
CA ASP A 64 1.62 7.82 22.79
C ASP A 64 1.26 9.28 22.54
N ILE A 65 0.50 9.56 21.48
CA ILE A 65 0.04 10.92 21.15
C ILE A 65 -0.89 11.45 22.26
N LEU A 66 -1.86 10.64 22.70
CA LEU A 66 -2.81 11.03 23.73
C LEU A 66 -2.13 11.22 25.09
N LYS A 67 -1.17 10.36 25.43
CA LYS A 67 -0.35 10.48 26.64
C LYS A 67 0.40 11.83 26.68
N ALA A 68 0.96 12.25 25.56
CA ALA A 68 1.72 13.50 25.45
C ALA A 68 0.83 14.75 25.31
N PHE A 69 -0.49 14.60 25.23
CA PHE A 69 -1.40 15.72 25.02
C PHE A 69 -1.40 16.64 26.26
N PRO A 70 -1.15 17.96 26.12
CA PRO A 70 -1.05 18.90 27.23
C PRO A 70 -2.44 19.30 27.78
N GLY A 71 -3.26 18.31 28.12
CA GLY A 71 -4.56 18.52 28.75
C GLY A 71 -4.39 18.94 30.20
N ARG A 72 -5.04 20.03 30.62
CA ARG A 72 -4.99 20.54 32.01
C ARG A 72 -5.93 19.80 32.97
N GLY A 73 -6.32 18.58 32.63
CA GLY A 73 -7.34 17.79 33.33
C GLY A 73 -8.48 17.35 32.42
N LEU A 74 -9.28 16.41 32.89
CA LEU A 74 -10.48 15.96 32.23
C LEU A 74 -11.65 16.78 32.75
N TYR A 75 -12.33 17.51 31.86
CA TYR A 75 -13.55 18.23 32.21
C TYR A 75 -14.76 17.33 31.96
N TYR A 76 -15.64 17.24 32.95
CA TYR A 76 -16.86 16.45 32.88
C TYR A 76 -18.05 17.34 33.22
N GLY A 77 -19.10 17.28 32.39
CA GLY A 77 -20.39 17.86 32.74
C GLY A 77 -21.13 16.97 33.75
N ASN A 78 -22.09 17.53 34.49
CA ASN A 78 -22.84 16.84 35.55
C ASN A 78 -23.62 15.59 35.09
N LYS A 79 -23.72 15.34 33.78
CA LYS A 79 -24.38 14.17 33.17
C LYS A 79 -23.40 13.24 32.43
N MET A 80 -22.11 13.55 32.36
CA MET A 80 -21.12 12.67 31.74
C MET A 80 -20.83 11.49 32.65
N VAL A 81 -21.16 10.29 32.19
CA VAL A 81 -20.84 9.04 32.88
C VAL A 81 -19.62 8.44 32.20
N ILE A 82 -18.56 8.16 32.98
CA ILE A 82 -17.43 7.36 32.48
C ILE A 82 -17.97 5.96 32.12
N PRO A 83 -17.78 5.48 30.89
CA PRO A 83 -18.22 4.15 30.49
C PRO A 83 -17.64 3.07 31.42
N GLU A 84 -18.42 2.06 31.78
CA GLU A 84 -18.00 1.00 32.73
C GLU A 84 -16.63 0.40 32.41
N ARG A 85 -16.38 0.12 31.12
CA ARG A 85 -15.10 -0.44 30.65
C ARG A 85 -13.88 0.45 30.93
N ALA A 86 -14.09 1.75 31.08
CA ALA A 86 -13.05 2.75 31.25
C ALA A 86 -12.78 3.06 32.73
N LYS A 87 -13.75 2.82 33.63
CA LYS A 87 -13.64 3.14 35.07
C LYS A 87 -12.40 2.52 35.73
N LYS A 88 -12.00 1.32 35.31
CA LYS A 88 -10.79 0.63 35.82
C LYS A 88 -9.46 1.37 35.60
N TYR A 89 -9.46 2.43 34.79
CA TYR A 89 -8.28 3.25 34.51
C TYR A 89 -8.30 4.61 35.23
N PHE A 90 -9.38 4.94 35.95
CA PHE A 90 -9.54 6.22 36.62
C PHE A 90 -9.74 6.00 38.12
N ASN A 91 -9.03 6.76 38.94
CA ASN A 91 -9.23 6.84 40.37
C ASN A 91 -10.40 7.77 40.64
N SER A 92 -11.62 7.26 40.49
CA SER A 92 -12.83 8.03 40.74
C SER A 92 -13.15 8.10 42.24
N SER A 93 -13.44 9.30 42.74
CA SER A 93 -14.02 9.54 44.06
C SER A 93 -15.48 10.00 43.94
N ARG A 94 -16.18 10.11 45.07
CA ARG A 94 -17.58 10.58 45.11
C ARG A 94 -17.78 11.97 44.49
N LEU A 95 -16.75 12.82 44.52
CA LEU A 95 -16.81 14.21 44.06
C LEU A 95 -16.05 14.45 42.75
N ASN A 96 -15.21 13.51 42.32
CA ASN A 96 -14.41 13.68 41.12
C ASN A 96 -14.28 12.36 40.35
N PRO A 97 -14.72 12.29 39.08
CA PRO A 97 -14.66 11.07 38.28
C PRO A 97 -13.24 10.63 37.87
N ALA A 98 -12.22 11.49 37.97
CA ALA A 98 -10.81 11.14 37.68
C ALA A 98 -9.81 12.09 38.37
N GLU A 99 -8.63 11.59 38.71
CA GLU A 99 -7.52 12.37 39.25
C GLU A 99 -6.59 12.92 38.14
N LEU A 100 -5.80 13.94 38.48
CA LEU A 100 -4.78 14.47 37.57
C LEU A 100 -3.75 13.37 37.26
N GLY A 101 -3.45 13.16 35.98
CA GLY A 101 -2.53 12.11 35.53
C GLY A 101 -3.19 10.75 35.26
N ASP A 102 -4.44 10.52 35.67
CA ASP A 102 -5.14 9.27 35.36
C ASP A 102 -5.26 9.04 33.85
N PHE A 103 -5.52 10.09 33.07
CA PHE A 103 -5.58 9.99 31.61
C PHE A 103 -4.26 9.51 31.00
N GLU A 104 -3.16 10.12 31.44
CA GLU A 104 -1.81 9.78 30.99
C GLU A 104 -1.48 8.32 31.34
N LYS A 105 -1.76 7.93 32.59
CA LYS A 105 -1.56 6.57 33.09
C LYS A 105 -2.45 5.56 32.37
N ALA A 106 -3.69 5.91 32.05
CA ALA A 106 -4.61 5.08 31.29
C ALA A 106 -4.06 4.81 29.88
N CYS A 107 -3.60 5.86 29.19
CA CYS A 107 -3.00 5.75 27.87
C CYS A 107 -1.73 4.86 27.89
N ALA A 108 -0.85 5.04 28.88
CA ALA A 108 0.31 4.16 29.08
C ALA A 108 -0.11 2.69 29.31
N THR A 109 -1.07 2.46 30.20
CA THR A 109 -1.57 1.11 30.51
C THR A 109 -2.20 0.44 29.29
N LEU A 110 -2.95 1.19 28.49
CA LEU A 110 -3.56 0.68 27.26
C LEU A 110 -2.51 0.33 26.21
N LYS A 111 -1.47 1.16 26.05
CA LYS A 111 -0.32 0.87 25.20
C LYS A 111 0.36 -0.44 25.59
N ASP A 112 0.66 -0.64 26.87
CA ASP A 112 1.33 -1.85 27.33
C ASP A 112 0.50 -3.12 27.10
N ARG A 113 -0.84 -2.98 27.08
CA ARG A 113 -1.79 -4.08 26.86
C ARG A 113 -2.15 -4.33 25.39
N CYS A 114 -1.75 -3.47 24.46
CA CYS A 114 -2.16 -3.63 23.06
C CYS A 114 -1.38 -4.71 22.31
N HIS A 115 -0.43 -5.38 22.98
CA HIS A 115 0.40 -6.45 22.42
C HIS A 115 1.07 -6.08 21.09
N PHE A 116 1.38 -4.80 20.89
CA PHE A 116 2.14 -4.34 19.75
C PHE A 116 3.54 -4.99 19.78
N ASP A 117 3.83 -5.75 18.73
CA ASP A 117 5.12 -6.38 18.52
C ASP A 117 5.71 -5.84 17.23
N ARG A 118 6.81 -5.09 17.39
CA ARG A 118 7.53 -4.49 16.26
C ARG A 118 7.94 -5.53 15.22
N GLY A 119 8.50 -6.66 15.65
CA GLY A 119 9.03 -7.69 14.76
C GLY A 119 7.91 -8.33 13.95
N LYS A 120 6.79 -8.64 14.61
CA LYS A 120 5.59 -9.18 13.94
C LYS A 120 4.99 -8.19 12.97
N THR A 121 4.87 -6.91 13.32
CA THR A 121 4.33 -5.90 12.41
C THR A 121 5.19 -5.73 11.16
N ILE A 122 6.51 -5.60 11.32
CA ILE A 122 7.43 -5.47 10.18
C ILE A 122 7.46 -6.76 9.35
N GLY A 123 7.42 -7.92 10.01
CA GLY A 123 7.32 -9.22 9.36
C GLY A 123 6.09 -9.32 8.47
N ALA A 124 4.90 -9.00 9.00
CA ALA A 124 3.66 -9.06 8.24
C ALA A 124 3.66 -8.15 6.99
N LEU A 125 4.17 -6.91 7.12
CA LEU A 125 4.31 -6.00 5.98
C LEU A 125 5.26 -6.56 4.92
N ALA A 126 6.39 -7.13 5.35
CA ALA A 126 7.38 -7.72 4.47
C ALA A 126 6.84 -8.98 3.76
N ASP A 127 6.17 -9.86 4.50
CA ASP A 127 5.57 -11.10 3.99
C ASP A 127 4.52 -10.79 2.91
N TYR A 128 3.70 -9.75 3.14
CA TYR A 128 2.72 -9.33 2.15
C TYR A 128 3.36 -8.69 0.90
N MET A 129 4.44 -7.93 1.05
CA MET A 129 5.23 -7.49 -0.11
C MET A 129 5.84 -8.66 -0.87
N ASP A 130 6.38 -9.68 -0.17
CA ASP A 130 6.93 -10.88 -0.80
C ASP A 130 5.87 -11.67 -1.57
N TYR A 131 4.64 -11.75 -1.03
CA TYR A 131 3.50 -12.33 -1.73
C TYR A 131 3.23 -11.62 -3.07
N ILE A 132 3.09 -10.29 -3.04
CA ILE A 132 2.89 -9.46 -4.24
C ILE A 132 4.02 -9.70 -5.27
N ILE A 133 5.27 -9.70 -4.80
CA ILE A 133 6.44 -9.89 -5.67
C ILE A 133 6.44 -11.28 -6.28
N THR A 134 6.03 -12.30 -5.53
CA THR A 134 5.97 -13.69 -6.00
C THR A 134 4.92 -13.83 -7.09
N GLU A 135 3.73 -13.28 -6.89
CA GLU A 135 2.66 -13.26 -7.90
C GLU A 135 3.13 -12.55 -9.19
N ASN A 136 3.68 -11.35 -9.07
CA ASN A 136 4.15 -10.59 -10.23
C ASN A 136 5.38 -11.23 -10.91
N ASN A 137 6.18 -11.99 -10.15
CA ASN A 137 7.25 -12.78 -10.73
C ASN A 137 6.72 -13.87 -11.66
N VAL A 138 5.64 -14.54 -11.25
CA VAL A 138 4.95 -15.56 -12.07
C VAL A 138 4.35 -14.91 -13.32
N TYR A 139 3.71 -13.75 -13.21
CA TYR A 139 3.19 -13.02 -14.36
C TYR A 139 4.27 -12.75 -15.40
N LEU A 140 5.45 -12.27 -14.96
CA LEU A 140 6.58 -12.06 -15.87
C LEU A 140 7.08 -13.36 -16.53
N ASP A 141 7.05 -14.50 -15.83
CA ASP A 141 7.42 -15.80 -16.41
C ASP A 141 6.41 -16.23 -17.50
N VAL A 142 5.11 -16.10 -17.23
CA VAL A 142 4.04 -16.40 -18.19
C VAL A 142 4.12 -15.49 -19.42
N ILE A 143 4.28 -14.19 -19.23
CA ILE A 143 4.37 -13.21 -20.33
C ILE A 143 5.64 -13.44 -21.16
N SER A 144 6.77 -13.75 -20.52
CA SER A 144 8.05 -13.88 -21.24
C SER A 144 8.20 -15.22 -21.98
N THR A 145 7.57 -16.29 -21.49
CA THR A 145 7.79 -17.63 -22.04
C THR A 145 6.53 -18.44 -22.33
N GLY A 146 5.41 -18.17 -21.65
CA GLY A 146 4.23 -19.04 -21.66
C GLY A 146 3.52 -19.13 -23.02
N VAL A 147 3.33 -18.00 -23.71
CA VAL A 147 2.67 -17.94 -25.04
C VAL A 147 3.56 -18.38 -26.19
N PHE A 148 4.86 -18.54 -25.94
CA PHE A 148 5.84 -18.78 -26.99
C PHE A 148 6.15 -20.28 -27.15
N PRO A 149 6.45 -20.74 -28.37
CA PRO A 149 7.02 -22.07 -28.56
C PRO A 149 8.28 -22.26 -27.72
N LYS A 150 8.56 -23.51 -27.34
CA LYS A 150 9.72 -23.86 -26.51
C LYS A 150 11.01 -23.26 -27.08
N GLY A 151 11.71 -22.46 -26.27
CA GLY A 151 12.96 -21.80 -26.64
C GLY A 151 12.81 -20.54 -27.52
N LYS A 152 11.59 -20.05 -27.73
CA LYS A 152 11.28 -18.83 -28.50
C LYS A 152 10.71 -17.70 -27.65
N GLY A 153 10.82 -17.82 -26.33
CA GLY A 153 10.43 -16.76 -25.39
C GLY A 153 11.26 -15.49 -25.56
N ILE A 154 10.76 -14.41 -24.98
CA ILE A 154 11.46 -13.13 -24.88
C ILE A 154 12.17 -13.01 -23.53
N THR A 155 13.07 -12.03 -23.39
CA THR A 155 13.69 -11.75 -22.09
C THR A 155 12.68 -11.08 -21.15
N ARG A 156 12.88 -11.22 -19.84
CA ARG A 156 12.04 -10.54 -18.83
C ARG A 156 12.16 -9.01 -18.89
N ASP A 157 13.31 -8.49 -19.33
CA ASP A 157 13.49 -7.06 -19.62
C ASP A 157 12.60 -6.62 -20.79
N GLN A 158 12.54 -7.41 -21.86
CA GLN A 158 11.65 -7.13 -22.99
C GLN A 158 10.18 -7.25 -22.60
N ALA A 159 9.80 -8.29 -21.84
CA ALA A 159 8.45 -8.43 -21.31
C ALA A 159 8.03 -7.21 -20.48
N THR A 160 8.93 -6.71 -19.62
CA THR A 160 8.73 -5.50 -18.81
C THR A 160 8.45 -4.26 -19.67
N ILE A 161 9.19 -4.09 -20.77
CA ILE A 161 8.97 -2.98 -21.72
C ILE A 161 7.63 -3.16 -22.45
N ASN A 162 7.34 -4.37 -22.92
CA ASN A 162 6.13 -4.68 -23.68
C ASN A 162 4.85 -4.42 -22.88
N CYS A 163 4.79 -4.80 -21.60
CA CYS A 163 3.60 -4.58 -20.76
C CYS A 163 3.23 -3.09 -20.66
N GLN A 164 4.22 -2.23 -20.41
CA GLN A 164 3.99 -0.79 -20.29
C GLN A 164 3.63 -0.14 -21.63
N THR A 165 4.30 -0.57 -22.71
CA THR A 165 4.12 0.00 -24.05
C THR A 165 2.80 -0.42 -24.67
N TRP A 166 2.33 -1.64 -24.39
CA TRP A 166 1.00 -2.10 -24.76
C TRP A 166 -0.08 -1.21 -24.15
N ARG A 167 -0.07 -1.01 -22.82
CA ARG A 167 -1.01 -0.07 -22.17
C ARG A 167 -0.93 1.33 -22.79
N LEU A 168 0.29 1.85 -23.00
CA LEU A 168 0.48 3.18 -23.57
C LEU A 168 -0.14 3.28 -24.98
N ALA A 169 0.03 2.26 -25.81
CA ALA A 169 -0.51 2.21 -27.17
C ALA A 169 -2.04 2.21 -27.22
N PHE A 170 -2.73 1.82 -26.14
CA PHE A 170 -4.19 1.92 -25.99
C PHE A 170 -4.64 3.11 -25.13
N SER A 171 -3.72 3.98 -24.72
CA SER A 171 -4.03 5.13 -23.86
C SER A 171 -4.01 6.46 -24.63
N PRO A 172 -4.85 7.44 -24.23
CA PRO A 172 -4.78 8.79 -24.80
C PRO A 172 -3.39 9.44 -24.64
N VAL A 173 -2.67 9.11 -23.56
CA VAL A 173 -1.33 9.63 -23.28
C VAL A 173 -0.32 9.13 -24.31
N GLY A 174 -0.32 7.84 -24.63
CA GLY A 174 0.59 7.28 -25.63
C GLY A 174 0.30 7.79 -27.03
N HIS A 175 -0.97 7.88 -27.41
CA HIS A 175 -1.37 8.45 -28.70
C HIS A 175 -0.96 9.93 -28.84
N LYS A 176 -1.20 10.74 -27.80
CA LYS A 176 -0.79 12.15 -27.81
C LYS A 176 0.72 12.27 -27.97
N PHE A 177 1.50 11.54 -27.15
CA PHE A 177 2.95 11.55 -27.25
C PHE A 177 3.45 11.14 -28.64
N ALA A 178 2.91 10.05 -29.21
CA ALA A 178 3.27 9.59 -30.54
C ALA A 178 2.96 10.64 -31.63
N SER A 179 1.80 11.29 -31.56
CA SER A 179 1.41 12.34 -32.51
C SER A 179 2.31 13.58 -32.43
N GLU A 180 2.71 13.99 -31.23
CA GLU A 180 3.56 15.17 -31.00
C GLU A 180 5.03 14.91 -31.37
N ASN A 181 5.43 13.65 -31.50
CA ASN A 181 6.83 13.24 -31.70
C ASN A 181 7.06 12.49 -33.03
N GLY A 182 6.15 12.66 -34.00
CA GLY A 182 6.38 12.26 -35.39
C GLY A 182 6.16 10.78 -35.71
N PHE A 183 5.33 10.07 -34.92
CA PHE A 183 4.93 8.71 -35.29
C PHE A 183 4.08 8.70 -36.57
N SER A 184 4.44 7.86 -37.53
CA SER A 184 3.77 7.72 -38.82
C SER A 184 3.40 6.27 -39.19
N GLY A 185 3.45 5.35 -38.21
CA GLY A 185 3.09 3.95 -38.41
C GLY A 185 1.58 3.77 -38.64
N ARG A 186 1.19 2.59 -39.13
CA ARG A 186 -0.21 2.30 -39.50
C ARG A 186 -0.84 1.20 -38.66
N SER A 187 -0.04 0.42 -37.94
CA SER A 187 -0.52 -0.65 -37.07
C SER A 187 -0.32 -0.33 -35.58
N ILE A 188 -1.09 -1.01 -34.73
CA ILE A 188 -0.88 -0.94 -33.27
C ILE A 188 0.48 -1.50 -32.87
N HIS A 189 0.98 -2.51 -33.58
CA HIS A 189 2.30 -3.08 -33.34
C HIS A 189 3.41 -2.06 -33.66
N ASP A 190 3.29 -1.31 -34.76
CA ASP A 190 4.21 -0.22 -35.09
C ASP A 190 4.24 0.83 -33.97
N LEU A 191 3.08 1.14 -33.39
CA LEU A 191 2.96 2.10 -32.29
C LEU A 191 3.62 1.57 -31.01
N VAL A 192 3.41 0.29 -30.67
CA VAL A 192 4.05 -0.35 -29.51
C VAL A 192 5.58 -0.33 -29.64
N ASP A 193 6.12 -0.75 -30.79
CA ASP A 193 7.56 -0.76 -31.04
C ASP A 193 8.15 0.65 -31.01
N TRP A 194 7.44 1.62 -31.59
CA TRP A 194 7.86 3.01 -31.58
C TRP A 194 7.84 3.60 -30.16
N LEU A 195 6.81 3.31 -29.36
CA LEU A 195 6.73 3.73 -27.97
C LEU A 195 7.82 3.08 -27.12
N ALA A 196 8.15 1.81 -27.35
CA ALA A 196 9.24 1.12 -26.66
C ALA A 196 10.60 1.82 -26.86
N ALA A 197 10.83 2.36 -28.07
CA ALA A 197 12.07 3.05 -28.40
C ALA A 197 12.08 4.53 -27.95
N ASN A 198 10.94 5.22 -28.00
CA ASN A 198 10.89 6.69 -27.88
C ASN A 198 10.26 7.20 -26.58
N TYR A 199 9.41 6.41 -25.91
CA TYR A 199 8.76 6.84 -24.68
C TYR A 199 9.69 6.69 -23.47
N ARG A 200 9.66 7.65 -22.53
CA ARG A 200 10.43 7.57 -21.28
C ARG A 200 9.76 6.63 -20.27
N LEU A 201 9.96 5.33 -20.46
CA LEU A 201 9.48 4.30 -19.54
C LEU A 201 10.17 4.40 -18.17
N THR A 202 9.38 4.24 -17.12
CA THR A 202 9.84 4.27 -15.72
C THR A 202 10.61 3.02 -15.35
N ILE A 203 10.23 1.86 -15.90
CA ILE A 203 10.84 0.57 -15.61
C ILE A 203 11.31 -0.04 -16.94
N LYS A 204 12.61 -0.31 -17.09
CA LYS A 204 13.20 -0.84 -18.34
C LYS A 204 13.81 -2.23 -18.21
N LYS A 205 13.86 -2.74 -16.98
CA LYS A 205 14.47 -4.03 -16.63
C LYS A 205 13.58 -4.74 -15.64
N ASP A 206 13.75 -6.06 -15.53
CA ASP A 206 13.07 -6.89 -14.54
C ASP A 206 13.16 -6.23 -13.14
N PRO A 207 12.03 -5.77 -12.58
CA PRO A 207 12.04 -5.07 -11.32
C PRO A 207 12.08 -6.02 -10.12
N VAL A 208 11.83 -7.32 -10.30
CA VAL A 208 11.70 -8.30 -9.22
C VAL A 208 12.95 -8.36 -8.33
N PRO A 209 14.20 -8.41 -8.85
CA PRO A 209 15.39 -8.35 -8.00
C PRO A 209 15.51 -7.05 -7.19
N GLY A 210 15.02 -5.93 -7.74
CA GLY A 210 14.96 -4.66 -7.04
C GLY A 210 13.93 -4.67 -5.91
N TRP A 211 12.74 -5.24 -6.17
CA TRP A 211 11.67 -5.38 -5.20
C TRP A 211 12.04 -6.33 -4.05
N LYS A 212 12.66 -7.48 -4.34
CA LYS A 212 13.16 -8.41 -3.31
C LYS A 212 14.16 -7.72 -2.36
N ARG A 213 15.07 -6.90 -2.90
CA ARG A 213 15.97 -6.07 -2.09
C ARG A 213 15.23 -5.03 -1.24
N ARG A 214 14.13 -4.44 -1.74
CA ARG A 214 13.29 -3.54 -0.93
C ARG A 214 12.68 -4.29 0.27
N VAL A 215 12.20 -5.52 0.09
CA VAL A 215 11.65 -6.33 1.20
C VAL A 215 12.73 -6.69 2.22
N GLN A 216 13.89 -7.16 1.78
CA GLN A 216 15.00 -7.45 2.69
C GLN A 216 15.38 -6.24 3.56
N ARG A 217 15.45 -5.05 2.95
CA ARG A 217 15.68 -3.80 3.67
C ARG A 217 14.53 -3.41 4.61
N LEU A 218 13.28 -3.77 4.28
CA LEU A 218 12.14 -3.57 5.17
C LEU A 218 12.28 -4.44 6.43
N ARG A 219 12.62 -5.72 6.26
CA ARG A 219 12.83 -6.68 7.36
C ARG A 219 13.94 -6.24 8.31
N SER A 220 14.98 -5.59 7.79
CA SER A 220 16.07 -5.06 8.61
C SER A 220 15.75 -3.74 9.33
N LYS A 221 14.55 -3.15 9.14
CA LYS A 221 14.23 -1.87 9.80
C LYS A 221 13.93 -2.07 11.28
N ALA A 222 14.48 -1.17 12.09
CA ALA A 222 14.19 -1.09 13.51
C ALA A 222 13.03 -0.13 13.85
N ASN A 223 12.64 0.76 12.92
CA ASN A 223 11.59 1.76 13.11
C ASN A 223 10.31 1.35 12.35
N THR A 224 9.23 1.10 13.08
CA THR A 224 7.93 0.68 12.53
C THR A 224 7.23 1.79 11.75
N HIS A 225 7.35 3.07 12.15
CA HIS A 225 6.80 4.20 11.38
C HIS A 225 7.39 4.23 9.98
N LEU A 226 8.70 4.09 9.89
CA LEU A 226 9.41 4.06 8.61
C LEU A 226 9.08 2.78 7.81
N ALA A 227 8.87 1.64 8.47
CA ALA A 227 8.49 0.40 7.81
C ALA A 227 7.11 0.54 7.13
N VAL A 228 6.10 1.03 7.86
CA VAL A 228 4.77 1.30 7.30
C VAL A 228 4.84 2.26 6.11
N ALA A 229 5.57 3.38 6.25
CA ALA A 229 5.78 4.31 5.15
C ALA A 229 6.41 3.66 3.91
N THR A 230 7.43 2.82 4.11
CA THR A 230 8.13 2.14 3.01
C THR A 230 7.24 1.11 2.30
N TYR A 231 6.38 0.43 3.07
CA TYR A 231 5.38 -0.49 2.53
C TYR A 231 4.38 0.25 1.64
N VAL A 232 3.80 1.35 2.13
CA VAL A 232 2.85 2.16 1.35
C VAL A 232 3.50 2.75 0.11
N ASP A 233 4.73 3.29 0.24
CA ASP A 233 5.48 3.80 -0.90
C ASP A 233 5.71 2.68 -1.94
N PHE A 234 6.01 1.44 -1.53
CA PHE A 234 6.11 0.31 -2.46
C PHE A 234 4.80 0.00 -3.19
N LEU A 235 3.67 -0.05 -2.48
CA LEU A 235 2.37 -0.32 -3.10
C LEU A 235 2.05 0.75 -4.16
N ARG A 236 2.18 2.03 -3.79
CA ARG A 236 1.91 3.15 -4.68
C ARG A 236 2.87 3.18 -5.88
N ASP A 237 4.17 3.05 -5.63
CA ASP A 237 5.20 3.14 -6.67
C ASP A 237 5.07 2.00 -7.71
N THR A 238 4.54 0.85 -7.31
CA THR A 238 4.45 -0.34 -8.17
C THR A 238 3.07 -0.55 -8.77
N LEU A 239 2.02 0.10 -8.25
CA LEU A 239 0.61 -0.15 -8.60
C LEU A 239 0.38 -0.29 -10.10
N GLN A 240 0.67 0.77 -10.88
CA GLN A 240 0.43 0.77 -12.32
C GLN A 240 1.15 -0.38 -13.02
N PHE A 241 2.41 -0.63 -12.69
CA PHE A 241 3.15 -1.69 -13.37
C PHE A 241 2.63 -3.10 -13.01
N ARG A 242 2.11 -3.30 -11.79
CA ARG A 242 1.46 -4.56 -11.42
C ARG A 242 0.15 -4.76 -12.18
N GLU A 243 -0.62 -3.70 -12.39
CA GLU A 243 -1.84 -3.74 -13.22
C GLU A 243 -1.49 -4.10 -14.66
N ASP A 244 -0.48 -3.45 -15.24
CA ASP A 244 0.01 -3.75 -16.59
C ASP A 244 0.45 -5.21 -16.73
N LEU A 245 1.11 -5.76 -15.69
CA LEU A 245 1.49 -7.18 -15.64
C LEU A 245 0.29 -8.11 -15.53
N ALA A 246 -0.67 -7.81 -14.66
CA ALA A 246 -1.86 -8.64 -14.46
C ALA A 246 -2.68 -8.73 -15.76
N GLU A 247 -2.91 -7.60 -16.43
CA GLU A 247 -3.63 -7.56 -17.71
C GLU A 247 -2.88 -8.33 -18.81
N SER A 248 -1.56 -8.12 -18.92
CA SER A 248 -0.73 -8.82 -19.90
C SER A 248 -0.67 -10.32 -19.64
N CYS A 249 -0.65 -10.74 -18.37
CA CYS A 249 -0.67 -12.14 -17.97
C CYS A 249 -2.01 -12.78 -18.32
N ALA A 250 -3.14 -12.13 -18.02
CA ALA A 250 -4.46 -12.63 -18.37
C ALA A 250 -4.62 -12.82 -19.89
N ALA A 251 -4.11 -11.87 -20.70
CA ALA A 251 -4.10 -12.00 -22.15
C ALA A 251 -3.22 -13.17 -22.62
N ALA A 252 -2.06 -13.36 -21.99
CA ALA A 252 -1.16 -14.47 -22.28
C ALA A 252 -1.78 -15.84 -21.94
N GLU A 253 -2.46 -15.95 -20.80
CA GLU A 253 -3.16 -17.18 -20.38
C GLU A 253 -4.31 -17.52 -21.34
N ALA A 254 -5.12 -16.54 -21.74
CA ALA A 254 -6.19 -16.75 -22.72
C ALA A 254 -5.65 -17.27 -24.07
N GLU A 255 -4.48 -16.78 -24.50
CA GLU A 255 -3.82 -17.25 -25.71
C GLU A 255 -3.28 -18.69 -25.55
N ILE A 256 -2.72 -19.02 -24.39
CA ILE A 256 -2.29 -20.40 -24.07
C ILE A 256 -3.48 -21.36 -24.16
N ASP A 257 -4.61 -21.00 -23.57
CA ASP A 257 -5.83 -21.83 -23.60
C ASP A 257 -6.34 -22.02 -25.03
N ARG A 258 -6.36 -20.94 -25.84
CA ARG A 258 -6.71 -21.02 -27.27
C ARG A 258 -5.82 -22.00 -28.01
N GLN A 259 -4.50 -21.95 -27.81
CA GLN A 259 -3.55 -22.87 -28.45
C GLN A 259 -3.76 -24.32 -28.01
N ILE A 260 -4.04 -24.56 -26.72
CA ILE A 260 -4.34 -25.89 -26.18
C ILE A 260 -5.60 -26.46 -26.86
N ASP A 261 -6.65 -25.66 -26.98
CA ASP A 261 -7.90 -26.09 -27.59
C ASP A 261 -7.77 -26.37 -29.08
N GLU A 262 -6.98 -25.58 -29.82
CA GLU A 262 -6.64 -25.87 -31.21
C GLU A 262 -5.90 -27.21 -31.37
N ILE A 263 -4.93 -27.48 -30.50
CA ILE A 263 -4.19 -28.75 -30.53
C ILE A 263 -5.13 -29.93 -30.23
N ARG A 264 -6.02 -29.79 -29.23
CA ARG A 264 -7.03 -30.81 -28.91
C ARG A 264 -7.99 -31.04 -30.07
N ALA A 265 -8.44 -29.98 -30.74
CA ALA A 265 -9.33 -30.07 -31.88
C ALA A 265 -8.68 -30.76 -33.08
N ARG A 266 -7.39 -30.48 -33.36
CA ARG A 266 -6.62 -31.17 -34.42
C ARG A 266 -6.50 -32.67 -34.13
N ARG A 267 -6.10 -33.04 -32.90
CA ARG A 267 -5.97 -34.45 -32.49
C ARG A 267 -7.28 -35.26 -32.48
N ARG A 268 -8.44 -34.61 -32.47
CA ARG A 268 -9.75 -35.29 -32.57
C ARG A 268 -10.19 -35.51 -34.02
N LYS A 269 -9.56 -34.85 -34.99
CA LYS A 269 -9.84 -35.00 -36.42
C LYS A 269 -8.93 -36.03 -37.09
N ASP A 270 -7.80 -36.35 -36.46
CA ASP A 270 -6.90 -37.46 -36.81
C ASP A 270 -7.34 -38.76 -36.12
#